data_AF-A0A1Y2IGA9-F1
#
_entry.id   AF-A0A1Y2IGA9-F1
#
_cell.length_a   1.000
_cell.length_b   1.000
_cell.length_c   1.000
_cell.angle_alpha   90.00
_cell.angle_beta   90.00
_cell.angle_gamma   90.00
#
_symmetry.space_group_name_H-M   'P 1'
#
loop_
_entity.id
_entity.type
_entity.pdbx_description
1 polymer ?
#
loop_
_entity_poly.entity_id
_entity_poly.type
_entity_poly.pdbx_seq_one_letter_code
_entity_poly.pdbx_strand_id
1 'polypeptide(L)'
;MHWTFWTFCRFVFLAYGVKLVGWPPRINFVNLSSKSITSADIRALLDAWESGRMHWAVATSDELLAAENDARNACPGPRFQPPRPAGGRNDIGKRRERPTIDSVKFPPRYARDGPKSQRYIDSDKEMDDIENADDWGTMAGRPVGLARGELAEDPIESFSDDE
;
A
#
# COMPACT_ATOMS: atom_id res chain seq x y z
N MET A 1 -11.80 -18.56 -5.01
CA MET A 1 -12.53 -17.31 -4.73
C MET A 1 -11.86 -16.59 -3.57
N HIS A 2 -11.50 -15.32 -3.75
CA HIS A 2 -10.93 -14.48 -2.69
C HIS A 2 -12.06 -13.63 -2.11
N TRP A 3 -12.63 -14.04 -0.99
CA TRP A 3 -13.66 -13.28 -0.31
C TRP A 3 -13.04 -12.08 0.42
N THR A 4 -13.10 -10.92 -0.23
CA THR A 4 -12.87 -9.59 0.35
C THR A 4 -14.21 -8.95 0.69
N PHE A 5 -14.23 -7.94 1.57
CA PHE A 5 -15.46 -7.20 1.86
C PHE A 5 -16.09 -6.59 0.60
N TRP A 6 -15.26 -6.17 -0.38
CA TRP A 6 -15.75 -5.65 -1.65
C TRP A 6 -16.48 -6.71 -2.48
N THR A 7 -15.90 -7.91 -2.61
CA THR A 7 -16.57 -9.03 -3.30
C THR A 7 -17.82 -9.49 -2.56
N PHE A 8 -17.81 -9.44 -1.22
CA PHE A 8 -18.99 -9.76 -0.42
C PHE A 8 -20.11 -8.74 -0.65
N CYS A 9 -19.80 -7.44 -0.59
CA CYS A 9 -20.76 -6.38 -0.88
C CYS A 9 -21.40 -6.58 -2.25
N ARG A 10 -20.59 -6.77 -3.29
CA ARG A 10 -21.07 -6.88 -4.68
C ARG A 10 -21.86 -8.17 -4.96
N PHE A 11 -21.37 -9.32 -4.51
CA PHE A 11 -21.93 -10.62 -4.90
C PHE A 11 -22.91 -11.21 -3.89
N VAL A 12 -22.92 -10.71 -2.65
CA VAL A 12 -23.83 -11.20 -1.61
C VAL A 12 -24.80 -10.10 -1.21
N PHE A 13 -24.27 -8.98 -0.71
CA PHE A 13 -25.10 -7.93 -0.12
C PHE A 13 -26.01 -7.25 -1.14
N LEU A 14 -25.45 -6.70 -2.22
CA LEU A 14 -26.21 -6.00 -3.27
C LEU A 14 -26.95 -6.96 -4.19
N ALA A 15 -26.37 -8.13 -4.48
CA ALA A 15 -26.97 -9.09 -5.41
C ALA A 15 -28.22 -9.78 -4.84
N TYR A 16 -28.21 -10.10 -3.54
CA TYR A 16 -29.30 -10.83 -2.90
C TYR A 16 -30.07 -10.00 -1.86
N GLY A 17 -29.62 -8.79 -1.52
CA GLY A 17 -30.28 -7.96 -0.53
C GLY A 17 -30.19 -8.53 0.89
N VAL A 18 -29.10 -9.25 1.21
CA VAL A 18 -28.93 -9.92 2.51
C VAL A 18 -27.66 -9.46 3.22
N LYS A 19 -27.76 -9.33 4.54
CA LYS A 19 -26.65 -8.99 5.42
C LYS A 19 -26.37 -10.13 6.40
N LEU A 20 -25.11 -10.27 6.76
CA LEU A 20 -24.69 -11.22 7.78
C LEU A 20 -24.59 -10.46 9.12
N VAL A 21 -25.46 -10.80 10.06
CA VAL A 21 -25.52 -10.17 11.38
C VAL A 21 -24.81 -11.04 12.39
N GLY A 22 -24.16 -10.42 13.38
CA GLY A 22 -23.57 -11.12 14.53
C GLY A 22 -22.19 -11.72 14.29
N TRP A 23 -21.43 -11.14 13.34
CA TRP A 23 -20.04 -11.52 13.13
C TRP A 23 -19.21 -11.20 14.39
N PRO A 24 -18.40 -12.14 14.91
CA PRO A 24 -17.57 -11.89 16.08
C PRO A 24 -16.57 -10.74 15.86
N PRO A 25 -16.51 -9.73 16.76
CA PRO A 25 -15.71 -8.52 16.55
C PRO A 25 -14.19 -8.77 16.62
N ARG A 26 -13.78 -9.88 17.25
CA ARG A 26 -12.37 -10.28 17.33
C ARG A 26 -11.84 -10.79 15.99
N ILE A 27 -12.72 -11.34 15.14
CA ILE A 27 -12.35 -12.07 13.93
C ILE A 27 -12.44 -11.13 12.73
N ASN A 28 -11.35 -11.02 11.99
CA ASN A 28 -11.32 -10.22 10.77
C ASN A 28 -12.20 -10.88 9.70
N PHE A 29 -12.99 -10.08 8.98
CA PHE A 29 -13.74 -10.55 7.83
C PHE A 29 -12.79 -10.76 6.64
N VAL A 30 -12.25 -11.97 6.54
CA VAL A 30 -11.33 -12.40 5.49
C VAL A 30 -11.72 -13.79 5.00
N ASN A 31 -11.15 -14.20 3.86
CA ASN A 31 -11.30 -15.56 3.37
C ASN A 31 -10.87 -16.57 4.46
N LEU A 32 -11.77 -17.47 4.86
CA LEU A 32 -11.53 -18.50 5.88
C LEU A 32 -10.42 -19.48 5.51
N SER A 33 -10.13 -19.64 4.21
CA SER A 33 -8.99 -20.44 3.71
C SER A 33 -7.64 -19.71 3.79
N SER A 34 -7.60 -18.47 4.29
CA SER A 34 -6.36 -17.72 4.47
C SER A 34 -5.59 -18.26 5.68
N LYS A 35 -4.25 -18.25 5.60
CA LYS A 35 -3.34 -18.59 6.71
C LYS A 35 -3.49 -17.66 7.93
N SER A 36 -4.23 -16.56 7.80
CA SER A 36 -4.46 -15.57 8.85
C SER A 36 -5.52 -15.98 9.88
N ILE A 37 -6.25 -17.07 9.66
CA ILE A 37 -7.28 -17.56 10.58
C ILE A 37 -6.77 -18.75 11.38
N THR A 38 -6.99 -18.71 12.69
CA THR A 38 -6.65 -19.80 13.59
C THR A 38 -7.81 -20.79 13.72
N SER A 39 -7.51 -22.02 14.15
CA SER A 39 -8.55 -23.02 14.43
C SER A 39 -9.52 -22.58 15.54
N ALA A 40 -9.05 -21.75 16.48
CA ALA A 40 -9.90 -21.15 17.51
C ALA A 40 -10.91 -20.17 16.93
N ASP A 41 -10.51 -19.36 15.94
CA ASP A 41 -11.42 -18.42 15.26
C ASP A 41 -12.51 -19.18 14.49
N ILE A 42 -12.15 -20.28 13.83
CA ILE A 42 -13.12 -21.14 13.11
C ILE A 42 -14.14 -21.72 14.08
N ARG A 43 -13.70 -22.24 15.24
CA ARG A 43 -14.61 -22.74 16.28
C ARG A 43 -15.53 -21.66 16.82
N ALA A 44 -15.00 -20.46 17.09
CA ALA A 44 -15.82 -19.35 17.54
C ALA A 44 -16.87 -18.91 16.51
N LEU A 45 -16.56 -19.01 15.21
CA LEU A 45 -17.55 -18.78 14.14
C LEU A 45 -18.62 -19.87 14.12
N LEU A 46 -18.24 -21.14 14.27
CA LEU A 46 -19.19 -22.26 14.36
C LEU A 46 -20.10 -22.12 15.57
N ASP A 47 -19.54 -21.82 16.75
CA ASP A 47 -20.31 -21.59 17.97
C ASP A 47 -21.28 -20.40 17.79
N ALA A 48 -20.88 -19.35 17.07
CA ALA A 48 -21.74 -18.20 16.77
C ALA A 48 -22.90 -18.58 15.83
N TRP A 49 -22.67 -19.46 14.86
CA TRP A 49 -23.71 -20.02 13.99
C TRP A 49 -24.67 -20.92 14.78
N GLU A 50 -24.15 -21.87 15.54
CA GLU A 50 -24.95 -22.85 16.30
C GLU A 50 -25.79 -22.18 17.39
N SER A 51 -25.24 -21.14 18.04
CA SER A 51 -25.99 -20.34 19.01
C SER A 51 -26.99 -19.37 18.38
N GLY A 52 -27.06 -19.27 17.05
CA GLY A 52 -27.95 -18.34 16.33
C GLY A 52 -27.54 -16.87 16.44
N ARG A 53 -26.44 -16.55 17.14
CA ARG A 53 -25.89 -15.19 17.22
C ARG A 53 -25.53 -14.67 15.84
N MET A 54 -24.99 -15.54 15.00
CA MET A 54 -24.69 -15.24 13.61
C MET A 54 -25.78 -15.79 12.69
N HIS A 55 -26.41 -14.91 11.91
CA HIS A 55 -27.49 -15.29 10.99
C HIS A 55 -27.58 -14.32 9.82
N TRP A 56 -28.25 -14.78 8.75
CA TRP A 56 -28.60 -13.94 7.61
C TRP A 56 -29.88 -13.16 7.92
N ALA A 57 -29.85 -11.86 7.66
CA ALA A 57 -31.00 -10.99 7.73
C ALA A 57 -31.20 -10.28 6.38
N VAL A 58 -32.44 -9.88 6.10
CA VAL A 58 -32.74 -9.04 4.94
C VAL A 58 -32.15 -7.64 5.19
N ALA A 59 -31.45 -7.10 4.19
CA ALA A 59 -30.94 -5.74 4.22
C ALA A 59 -32.06 -4.74 3.93
N THR A 60 -32.07 -3.61 4.64
CA THR A 60 -33.03 -2.53 4.35
C THR A 60 -32.62 -1.76 3.10
N SER A 61 -33.56 -1.05 2.48
CA SER A 61 -33.28 -0.19 1.31
C SER A 61 -32.18 0.83 1.60
N ASP A 62 -32.18 1.42 2.79
CA ASP A 62 -31.21 2.44 3.19
C ASP A 62 -29.81 1.84 3.34
N GLU A 63 -29.72 0.60 3.84
CA GLU A 63 -28.46 -0.13 3.94
C GLU A 63 -27.91 -0.51 2.55
N LEU A 64 -28.78 -0.84 1.60
CA LEU A 64 -28.38 -1.11 0.21
C LEU A 64 -27.81 0.14 -0.46
N LEU A 65 -28.48 1.29 -0.30
CA LEU A 65 -27.98 2.57 -0.81
C LEU A 65 -26.66 2.98 -0.14
N ALA A 66 -26.55 2.78 1.18
CA ALA A 66 -25.30 3.04 1.91
C ALA A 66 -24.16 2.13 1.44
N ALA A 67 -24.44 0.86 1.14
CA ALA A 67 -23.48 -0.11 0.63
C ALA A 67 -23.04 0.17 -0.81
N GLU A 68 -23.93 0.73 -1.63
CA GLU A 68 -23.63 1.16 -3.00
C GLU A 68 -22.67 2.36 -3.00
N ASN A 69 -22.85 3.29 -2.06
CA ASN A 69 -21.94 4.42 -1.87
C ASN A 69 -20.60 4.02 -1.24
N ASP A 70 -20.63 3.18 -0.20
CA ASP A 70 -19.42 2.66 0.45
C ASP A 70 -19.59 1.19 0.83
N ALA A 71 -18.81 0.33 0.18
CA ALA A 71 -18.81 -1.11 0.42
C ALA A 71 -18.43 -1.51 1.86
N ARG A 72 -17.84 -0.60 2.64
CA ARG A 72 -17.55 -0.82 4.07
C ARG A 72 -18.83 -0.97 4.90
N ASN A 73 -19.92 -0.32 4.50
CA ASN A 73 -21.21 -0.38 5.19
C ASN A 73 -21.87 -1.76 5.09
N ALA A 74 -21.52 -2.54 4.06
CA ALA A 74 -21.97 -3.91 3.89
C ALA A 74 -21.14 -4.93 4.69
N CYS A 75 -20.07 -4.51 5.38
CA CYS A 75 -19.17 -5.45 6.03
C CYS A 75 -19.82 -6.00 7.32
N PRO A 76 -19.84 -7.33 7.51
CA PRO A 76 -20.52 -7.91 8.66
C PRO A 76 -19.76 -7.75 9.98
N GLY A 77 -18.45 -7.50 9.91
CA GLY A 77 -17.58 -7.33 11.07
C GLY A 77 -16.85 -5.99 11.08
N PRO A 78 -16.46 -5.48 12.26
CA PRO A 78 -15.80 -4.18 12.41
C PRO A 78 -14.36 -4.18 11.87
N ARG A 79 -13.74 -5.35 11.70
CA ARG A 79 -12.37 -5.49 11.21
C ARG A 79 -12.36 -6.13 9.83
N PHE A 80 -11.96 -5.36 8.83
CA PHE A 80 -11.74 -5.84 7.47
C PHE A 80 -10.43 -5.28 6.93
N GLN A 81 -9.80 -6.05 6.04
CA GLN A 81 -8.60 -5.58 5.36
C GLN A 81 -9.01 -4.71 4.17
N PRO A 82 -8.51 -3.46 4.06
CA PRO A 82 -8.71 -2.67 2.85
C PRO A 82 -8.06 -3.39 1.65
N PRO A 83 -8.61 -3.26 0.43
CA PRO A 83 -7.96 -3.79 -0.74
C PRO A 83 -6.59 -3.13 -0.88
N ARG A 84 -5.54 -3.93 -1.12
CA ARG A 84 -4.25 -3.36 -1.52
C ARG A 84 -4.42 -2.71 -2.89
N PRO A 85 -3.96 -1.46 -3.08
CA PRO A 85 -4.05 -0.82 -4.38
C PRO A 85 -3.28 -1.66 -5.42
N ALA A 86 -3.81 -1.75 -6.63
CA ALA A 86 -3.16 -2.50 -7.70
C ALA A 86 -1.77 -1.89 -7.97
N GLY A 87 -0.71 -2.61 -7.62
CA GLY A 87 0.65 -2.21 -7.96
C GLY A 87 0.97 -2.55 -9.42
N GLY A 88 1.93 -1.84 -10.03
CA GLY A 88 2.40 -2.08 -11.40
C GLY A 88 3.09 -3.44 -11.60
N ARG A 89 4.26 -3.49 -12.23
CA ARG A 89 5.07 -4.73 -12.29
C ARG A 89 6.09 -4.77 -11.16
N ASN A 90 6.35 -5.96 -10.59
CA ASN A 90 7.39 -6.14 -9.57
C ASN A 90 8.81 -6.07 -10.14
N ASP A 91 8.96 -6.37 -11.44
CA ASP A 91 10.24 -6.36 -12.14
C ASP A 91 10.48 -5.03 -12.87
N ILE A 92 9.76 -3.96 -12.53
CA ILE A 92 9.94 -2.67 -13.20
C ILE A 92 11.36 -2.15 -12.94
N GLY A 93 12.06 -1.80 -14.02
CA GLY A 93 13.47 -1.43 -13.96
C GLY A 93 14.46 -2.59 -13.76
N LYS A 94 13.98 -3.82 -13.51
CA LYS A 94 14.84 -5.00 -13.35
C LYS A 94 15.29 -5.51 -14.71
N ARG A 95 16.59 -5.78 -14.84
CA ARG A 95 17.12 -6.44 -16.04
C ARG A 95 16.64 -7.89 -16.08
N ARG A 96 16.14 -8.32 -17.24
CA ARG A 96 15.83 -9.73 -17.51
C ARG A 96 17.05 -10.45 -18.06
N GLU A 97 17.25 -11.67 -17.61
CA GLU A 97 18.25 -12.56 -18.20
C GLU A 97 17.87 -12.87 -19.65
N ARG A 98 18.86 -12.82 -20.53
CA ARG A 98 18.69 -13.20 -21.93
C ARG A 98 19.33 -14.57 -22.11
N PRO A 99 18.63 -15.56 -22.72
CA PRO A 99 19.18 -16.90 -22.91
C PRO A 99 20.52 -16.91 -23.66
N THR A 100 20.73 -15.93 -24.55
CA THR A 100 21.89 -15.82 -25.42
C THR A 100 23.13 -15.22 -24.75
N ILE A 101 22.98 -14.56 -23.59
CA ILE A 101 24.09 -13.81 -22.97
C ILE A 101 24.29 -14.33 -21.55
N ASP A 102 25.43 -14.99 -21.35
CA ASP A 102 25.91 -15.36 -20.02
C ASP A 102 26.29 -14.09 -19.23
N SER A 103 25.53 -13.82 -18.17
CA SER A 103 25.70 -12.64 -17.32
C SER A 103 26.95 -12.69 -16.46
N VAL A 104 27.51 -13.87 -16.20
CA VAL A 104 28.75 -14.05 -15.44
C VAL A 104 29.94 -13.66 -16.31
N LYS A 105 29.93 -14.07 -17.59
CA LYS A 105 30.99 -13.77 -18.56
C LYS A 105 30.89 -12.34 -19.10
N PHE A 106 29.68 -11.83 -19.30
CA PHE A 106 29.42 -10.48 -19.82
C PHE A 106 28.52 -9.70 -18.86
N PRO A 107 29.10 -9.20 -17.75
CA PRO A 107 28.33 -8.47 -16.76
C PRO A 107 27.76 -7.18 -17.36
N PRO A 108 26.57 -6.73 -16.91
CA PRO A 108 25.99 -5.48 -17.35
C PRO A 108 26.85 -4.29 -16.93
N ARG A 109 26.88 -3.25 -17.76
CA ARG A 109 27.55 -1.98 -17.44
C ARG A 109 26.96 -1.27 -16.21
N TYR A 110 25.67 -1.46 -15.95
CA TYR A 110 24.95 -0.82 -14.83
C TYR A 110 24.13 -1.85 -14.06
N ALA A 111 24.14 -1.77 -12.73
CA ALA A 111 23.24 -2.51 -11.86
C ALA A 111 21.79 -2.06 -12.09
N ARG A 112 20.90 -3.02 -12.32
CA ARG A 112 19.47 -2.81 -12.63
C ARG A 112 18.67 -3.88 -11.89
N ASP A 113 18.63 -3.75 -10.58
CA ASP A 113 18.10 -4.78 -9.69
C ASP A 113 16.58 -4.72 -9.53
N GLY A 114 15.95 -3.65 -10.03
CA GLY A 114 14.51 -3.46 -10.03
C GLY A 114 14.08 -2.29 -9.15
N PRO A 115 12.88 -2.38 -8.55
CA PRO A 115 12.35 -1.34 -7.67
C PRO A 115 13.32 -1.06 -6.52
N LYS A 116 13.66 0.22 -6.31
CA LYS A 116 14.53 0.65 -5.22
C LYS A 116 13.81 0.79 -3.88
N SER A 117 12.48 0.82 -3.90
CA SER A 117 11.63 0.96 -2.72
C SER A 117 10.71 -0.24 -2.55
N GLN A 118 10.27 -0.46 -1.31
CA GLN A 118 9.17 -1.36 -1.04
C GLN A 118 7.92 -0.90 -1.78
N ARG A 119 7.14 -1.85 -2.28
CA ARG A 119 5.97 -1.58 -3.11
C ARG A 119 4.85 -0.84 -2.37
N TYR A 120 4.68 -1.17 -1.10
CA TYR A 120 3.70 -0.56 -0.22
C TYR A 120 4.44 -0.22 1.06
N ILE A 121 4.15 0.97 1.58
CA ILE A 121 4.60 1.41 2.90
C ILE A 121 3.39 1.23 3.80
N ASP A 122 3.52 0.38 4.81
CA ASP A 122 2.49 0.27 5.85
C ASP A 122 2.61 1.54 6.70
N SER A 123 1.60 2.39 6.70
CA SER A 123 1.57 3.69 7.40
C SER A 123 1.71 3.59 8.93
N ASP A 124 1.61 2.37 9.48
CA ASP A 124 1.60 2.09 10.91
C ASP A 124 2.98 1.65 11.44
N LYS A 125 4.02 1.64 10.59
CA LYS A 125 5.41 1.51 11.05
C LYS A 125 5.96 2.88 11.42
N GLU A 126 6.20 3.08 12.70
CA GLU A 126 6.79 4.29 13.28
C GLU A 126 8.06 4.71 12.52
N MET A 127 8.15 6.01 12.29
CA MET A 127 9.19 6.69 11.53
C MET A 127 10.40 6.92 12.45
N ASP A 128 11.09 5.84 12.83
CA ASP A 128 12.14 5.91 13.88
C ASP A 128 13.54 6.27 13.39
N ASP A 129 13.75 6.54 12.09
CA ASP A 129 15.10 6.80 11.56
C ASP A 129 15.19 8.13 10.77
N ILE A 130 14.89 9.26 11.41
CA ILE A 130 15.38 10.58 10.95
C ILE A 130 16.19 11.23 12.08
N GLU A 131 17.26 10.57 12.51
CA GLU A 131 18.37 11.24 13.20
C GLU A 131 19.62 11.10 12.31
N ASN A 132 20.24 12.24 11.98
CA ASN A 132 21.41 12.44 11.09
C ASN A 132 21.12 12.80 9.62
N ALA A 133 20.31 13.84 9.38
CA ALA A 133 20.30 14.54 8.09
C ALA A 133 21.33 15.69 7.98
N ASP A 134 22.14 15.94 9.02
CA ASP A 134 23.00 17.13 9.11
C ASP A 134 24.50 16.87 8.84
N ASP A 135 24.92 15.65 8.49
CA ASP A 135 26.31 15.38 8.09
C ASP A 135 26.46 15.36 6.55
N TRP A 136 26.23 16.51 5.91
CA TRP A 136 26.78 16.76 4.57
C TRP A 136 28.27 17.08 4.72
N GLY A 137 29.06 16.03 4.95
CA GLY A 137 30.49 16.09 5.21
C GLY A 137 31.22 17.10 4.31
N THR A 138 32.02 17.95 4.95
CA THR A 138 32.94 18.89 4.32
C THR A 138 33.91 18.13 3.41
N MET A 139 33.57 17.97 2.14
CA MET A 139 34.48 17.43 1.14
C MET A 139 35.41 18.56 0.70
N ALA A 140 36.59 18.56 1.31
CA ALA A 140 37.74 19.33 0.85
C ALA A 140 38.03 19.05 -0.64
N GLY A 141 38.04 20.12 -1.44
CA GLY A 141 38.85 20.28 -2.65
C GLY A 141 38.80 19.17 -3.70
N ARG A 142 37.82 19.23 -4.60
CA ARG A 142 38.04 18.83 -6.01
C ARG A 142 37.75 20.03 -6.91
N PRO A 143 38.72 20.53 -7.70
CA PRO A 143 38.40 21.54 -8.70
C PRO A 143 37.52 20.91 -9.77
N VAL A 144 36.27 21.38 -9.82
CA VAL A 144 35.35 21.14 -10.93
C VAL A 144 35.96 21.87 -12.13
N GLY A 145 36.35 21.11 -13.15
CA GLY A 145 36.80 21.67 -14.43
C GLY A 145 35.65 22.40 -15.11
N LEU A 146 35.53 23.69 -14.82
CA LEU A 146 34.68 24.63 -15.56
C LEU A 146 35.43 25.10 -16.80
N ALA A 147 34.75 24.98 -17.93
CA ALA A 147 35.19 25.46 -19.22
C ALA A 147 35.55 26.96 -19.15
N ARG A 148 36.60 27.29 -19.90
CA ARG A 148 37.17 28.62 -20.10
C ARG A 148 36.09 29.61 -20.59
N GLY A 149 35.78 30.61 -19.77
CA GLY A 149 34.94 31.75 -20.12
C GLY A 149 34.99 32.75 -18.96
N GLU A 150 35.55 33.92 -19.24
CA GLU A 150 35.89 34.97 -18.27
C GLU A 150 34.65 35.44 -17.49
N LEU A 151 34.78 35.58 -16.16
CA LEU A 151 33.80 36.26 -15.32
C LEU A 151 33.94 37.77 -15.58
N ALA A 152 32.99 38.35 -16.30
CA ALA A 152 32.77 39.79 -16.22
C ALA A 152 32.29 40.10 -14.80
N GLU A 153 33.02 40.95 -14.08
CA GLU A 153 32.56 41.54 -12.84
C GLU A 153 31.41 42.49 -13.17
N ASP A 154 30.17 42.10 -12.88
CA ASP A 154 29.04 43.02 -12.89
C ASP A 154 29.13 43.88 -11.61
N PRO A 155 29.34 45.20 -11.70
CA PRO A 155 29.31 46.06 -10.53
C PRO A 155 27.86 46.19 -10.06
N ILE A 156 27.59 45.77 -8.83
CA ILE A 156 26.30 45.95 -8.16
C ILE A 156 26.04 47.45 -8.03
N GLU A 157 25.01 47.95 -8.73
CA GLU A 157 24.51 49.30 -8.54
C GLU A 157 23.95 49.45 -7.11
N SER A 158 24.57 50.36 -6.35
CA SER A 158 24.07 50.80 -5.05
C SER A 158 22.79 51.62 -5.26
N PHE A 159 21.64 51.09 -4.83
CA PHE A 159 20.43 51.89 -4.66
C PHE A 159 20.64 52.86 -3.50
N SER A 160 20.67 54.15 -3.80
CA SER A 160 20.54 55.22 -2.83
C SER A 160 19.06 55.42 -2.49
N ASP A 161 18.70 55.21 -1.22
CA ASP A 161 17.49 55.76 -0.62
C ASP A 161 17.70 57.28 -0.45
N ASP A 162 16.81 58.07 -1.03
CA ASP A 162 16.62 59.48 -0.64
C ASP A 162 15.10 59.73 -0.46
N GLU A 163 14.81 60.49 0.60
CA GLU A 163 13.51 60.87 1.19
C GLU A 163 12.45 61.44 0.23
#